data_AF-A0A2V8N0C7-F1
#
_entry.id   AF-A0A2V8N0C7-F1
#
_cell.length_a   1.000
_cell.length_b   1.000
_cell.length_c   1.000
_cell.angle_alpha   90.00
_cell.angle_beta   90.00
_cell.angle_gamma   90.00
#
_symmetry.space_group_name_H-M   'P 1'
#
loop_
_entity.id
_entity.type
_entity.pdbx_description
1 polymer ?
#
loop_
_entity_poly.entity_id
_entity_poly.type
_entity_poly.pdbx_seq_one_letter_code
_entity_poly.pdbx_strand_id
1 'polypeptide(L)' 'MAETESGSADPQNQPAASGLEEITYQAVEKDGVVTAIWEMKGRKHLRTIDPRSRQGREILNLYTTEDVEHAASEAASS' A
#
# COMPACT_ATOMS: atom_id res chain seq x y z
N MET A 1 -20.37 4.44 -34.64
CA MET A 1 -19.11 5.08 -35.06
C MET A 1 -18.43 5.47 -33.76
N ALA A 2 -17.42 4.70 -33.32
CA ALA A 2 -16.00 4.99 -33.60
C ALA A 2 -15.51 6.18 -32.75
N GLU A 3 -14.37 6.21 -32.06
CA GLU A 3 -13.18 5.34 -31.99
C GLU A 3 -12.40 5.74 -30.71
N THR A 4 -11.72 4.74 -30.14
CA THR A 4 -10.49 4.70 -29.33
C THR A 4 -9.57 5.94 -29.16
N GLU A 5 -8.96 6.07 -27.97
CA GLU A 5 -7.54 6.49 -27.74
C GLU A 5 -7.17 6.16 -26.26
N SER A 6 -6.32 5.18 -25.92
CA SER A 6 -4.84 5.09 -25.94
C SER A 6 -4.09 5.96 -24.90
N GLY A 7 -3.27 5.31 -24.06
CA GLY A 7 -2.22 5.92 -23.19
C GLY A 7 -2.64 6.06 -21.73
N SER A 8 -1.90 5.64 -20.71
CA SER A 8 -0.44 5.66 -20.53
C SER A 8 -0.08 4.73 -19.35
N ALA A 9 1.06 4.04 -19.44
CA ALA A 9 1.66 3.36 -18.30
C ALA A 9 2.47 4.38 -17.47
N ASP A 10 1.97 4.73 -16.30
CA ASP A 10 2.63 5.59 -15.31
C ASP A 10 3.29 4.74 -14.21
N PRO A 11 4.63 4.67 -14.06
CA PRO A 11 5.28 4.08 -12.89
C PRO A 11 5.34 5.08 -11.73
N GLN A 12 4.25 5.82 -11.51
CA GLN A 12 4.08 6.76 -10.39
C GLN A 12 2.73 6.52 -9.70
N ASN A 13 2.45 5.27 -9.33
CA ASN A 13 1.36 5.00 -8.38
C ASN A 13 1.78 5.33 -6.93
N GLN A 14 2.36 6.52 -6.72
CA GLN A 14 2.33 7.16 -5.42
C GLN A 14 1.14 8.12 -5.45
N PRO A 15 0.02 7.79 -4.77
CA PRO A 15 -1.03 8.78 -4.60
C PRO A 15 -0.43 9.95 -3.82
N ALA A 16 -0.22 11.07 -4.52
CA ALA A 16 -0.02 12.36 -3.90
C ALA A 16 -1.35 12.77 -3.24
N ALA A 17 -1.66 12.14 -2.11
CA ALA A 17 -2.82 12.45 -1.29
C ALA A 17 -2.62 13.83 -0.67
N SER A 18 -3.53 14.72 -1.03
CA SER A 18 -3.53 16.12 -0.66
C SER A 18 -3.89 16.31 0.81
N GLY A 19 -3.05 17.02 1.57
CA GLY A 19 -3.46 17.97 2.61
C GLY A 19 -4.13 17.48 3.90
N LEU A 20 -4.35 16.19 4.09
CA LEU A 20 -4.66 15.57 5.39
C LEU A 20 -3.54 14.59 5.65
N GLU A 21 -2.74 14.82 6.69
CA GLU A 21 -1.54 14.04 6.95
C GLU A 21 -1.86 12.54 7.13
N GLU A 22 -1.79 11.77 6.05
CA GLU A 22 -2.17 10.36 5.96
C GLU A 22 -1.28 9.49 6.85
N ILE A 23 -1.91 8.53 7.54
CA ILE A 23 -1.21 7.50 8.30
C ILE A 23 -0.93 6.33 7.36
N THR A 24 0.35 6.06 7.13
CA THR A 24 0.83 4.94 6.33
C THR A 24 1.53 3.93 7.22
N TYR A 25 1.41 2.64 6.94
CA TYR A 25 2.13 1.60 7.67
C TYR A 25 3.21 0.95 6.79
N GLN A 26 4.41 0.75 7.34
CA GLN A 26 5.51 0.10 6.62
C GLN A 26 6.03 -1.09 7.43
N ALA A 27 5.92 -2.30 6.86
CA ALA A 27 6.44 -3.52 7.46
C ALA A 27 7.96 -3.62 7.25
N VAL A 28 8.69 -3.93 8.32
CA VAL A 28 10.14 -4.19 8.29
C VAL A 28 10.35 -5.69 8.39
N GLU A 29 10.81 -6.29 7.30
CA GLU A 29 11.07 -7.73 7.21
C GLU A 29 12.56 -8.03 7.39
N LYS A 30 12.85 -9.11 8.11
CA LYS A 30 14.19 -9.67 8.27
C LYS A 30 14.10 -11.18 8.14
N ASP A 31 14.94 -11.76 7.28
CA ASP A 31 14.95 -13.21 7.00
C ASP A 31 13.55 -13.75 6.57
N GLY A 32 12.76 -12.92 5.87
CA GLY A 32 11.40 -13.27 5.43
C GLY A 32 10.33 -13.19 6.53
N VAL A 33 10.64 -12.61 7.69
CA VAL A 33 9.71 -12.44 8.81
C VAL A 33 9.54 -10.96 9.12
N VAL A 34 8.29 -10.49 9.19
CA VAL A 34 7.99 -9.13 9.68
C VAL A 34 8.43 -9.02 11.14
N THR A 35 9.38 -8.14 11.40
CA THR A 35 9.96 -7.89 12.73
C THR A 35 9.38 -6.65 13.41
N ALA A 36 8.88 -5.70 12.62
CA ALA A 36 8.30 -4.46 13.10
C ALA A 36 7.38 -3.87 12.05
N ILE A 37 6.40 -3.06 12.48
CA ILE A 37 5.57 -2.25 11.59
C ILE A 37 5.72 -0.80 12.02
N TRP A 38 6.06 0.08 11.10
CA TRP A 38 6.21 1.50 11.36
C TRP A 38 4.93 2.24 10.99
N GLU A 39 4.35 2.94 11.96
CA GLU A 39 3.30 3.92 11.72
C GLU A 39 3.97 5.23 11.31
N MET A 40 3.72 5.64 10.08
CA MET A 40 4.26 6.83 9.45
C MET A 40 3.13 7.84 9.26
N LYS A 41 3.43 9.12 9.45
CA LYS A 41 2.53 10.23 9.12
C LYS A 41 3.21 11.08 8.07
N GLY A 42 2.78 10.94 6.82
CA GLY A 42 3.58 11.37 5.68
C GLY A 42 5.00 10.78 5.74
N ARG A 43 6.02 11.62 5.91
CA ARG A 43 7.44 11.20 5.98
C ARG A 43 7.98 11.00 7.40
N LYS A 44 7.16 11.19 8.43
CA LYS A 44 7.60 11.15 9.82
C LYS A 44 7.24 9.82 10.48
N HIS A 45 8.19 9.17 11.14
CA HIS A 45 7.90 8.03 12.00
C HIS A 45 7.17 8.46 13.27
N LEU A 46 6.00 7.88 13.51
CA LEU A 46 5.24 8.09 14.73
C LEU A 46 5.63 7.06 15.80
N ARG A 47 5.53 5.78 15.48
CA ARG A 47 5.81 4.68 16.40
C ARG A 47 6.04 3.36 15.68
N THR A 48 6.66 2.43 16.41
CA THR A 48 6.80 1.04 16.01
C THR A 48 5.72 0.20 16.68
N ILE A 49 4.99 -0.56 15.87
CA ILE A 49 3.94 -1.49 16.28
C ILE A 49 4.52 -2.90 16.18
N ASP A 50 4.30 -3.70 17.22
CA ASP A 50 4.70 -5.11 17.23
C ASP A 50 3.80 -5.92 16.28
N PRO A 51 4.36 -6.70 15.34
CA PRO A 51 3.59 -7.42 14.33
C PRO A 51 2.72 -8.55 14.90
N ARG A 52 3.02 -9.03 16.11
CA ARG A 52 2.25 -10.08 16.81
C ARG A 52 1.16 -9.49 17.70
N SER A 53 1.19 -8.18 17.96
CA SER A 53 0.12 -7.50 18.67
C SER A 53 -1.21 -7.60 17.91
N ARG A 54 -2.33 -7.32 18.59
CA ARG A 54 -3.65 -7.27 17.94
C ARG A 54 -3.66 -6.27 16.77
N GLN A 55 -3.21 -5.05 17.04
CA GLN A 55 -3.13 -3.99 16.03
C GLN A 55 -2.20 -4.36 14.87
N GLY A 56 -1.02 -4.92 15.16
CA GLY A 56 -0.07 -5.34 14.12
C GLY A 56 -0.64 -6.40 13.20
N ARG A 57 -1.36 -7.39 13.74
CA ARG A 57 -2.04 -8.42 12.96
C ARG A 57 -3.17 -7.86 12.10
N GLU A 58 -3.96 -6.92 12.63
CA GLU A 58 -5.01 -6.25 11.88
C GLU A 58 -4.42 -5.48 10.70
N ILE A 59 -3.34 -4.73 10.91
CA ILE A 59 -2.63 -4.01 9.84
C ILE A 59 -2.11 -4.99 8.77
N LEU A 60 -1.40 -6.05 9.17
CA LEU A 60 -0.87 -7.04 8.23
C LEU A 60 -1.98 -7.75 7.44
N ASN A 61 -3.14 -7.99 8.06
CA ASN A 61 -4.28 -8.62 7.40
C ASN A 61 -4.87 -7.74 6.28
N LEU A 62 -4.86 -6.42 6.46
CA LEU A 62 -5.32 -5.47 5.44
C LEU A 62 -4.39 -5.52 4.22
N TYR A 63 -3.07 -5.41 4.43
CA TYR A 63 -2.10 -5.45 3.33
C TYR A 63 -1.99 -6.81 2.62
N THR A 64 -2.28 -7.94 3.28
CA THR A 64 -2.34 -9.24 2.58
C THR A 64 -3.65 -9.46 1.81
N THR A 65 -4.71 -8.72 2.14
CA THR A 65 -6.05 -8.90 1.54
C THR A 65 -6.31 -7.88 0.43
N GLU A 66 -5.80 -6.65 0.55
CA GLU A 66 -6.09 -5.56 -0.40
C GLU A 66 -5.18 -5.55 -1.65
N ASP A 67 -4.06 -6.27 -1.67
CA ASP A 67 -3.16 -6.35 -2.84
C ASP A 67 -3.68 -7.28 -3.96
N VAL A 68 -4.73 -8.08 -3.71
CA VAL A 68 -5.28 -9.01 -4.73
C VAL A 68 -6.26 -8.32 -5.67
N GLU A 69 -6.88 -7.20 -5.28
CA GLU A 69 -7.88 -6.52 -6.13
C GLU A 69 -7.28 -5.51 -7.11
N HIS A 70 -6.04 -5.03 -6.90
CA HIS A 70 -5.40 -4.04 -7.78
C HIS A 70 -4.42 -4.65 -8.80
N ALA A 71 -4.28 -5.98 -8.87
CA ALA A 71 -3.55 -6.68 -9.93
C ALA A 71 -4.48 -7.22 -11.05
N ALA A 72 -5.80 -7.25 -10.81
CA ALA A 72 -6.77 -7.75 -11.80
C ALA A 72 -7.27 -6.66 -12.77
N SER A 73 -6.93 -5.39 -12.55
CA SER A 73 -7.41 -4.26 -13.36
C SER A 73 -6.57 -3.98 -14.61
N GLU A 74 -5.40 -4.62 -14.78
CA GLU A 74 -4.49 -4.37 -15.90
C GLU A 74 -4.50 -5.46 -16.99
N ALA A 75 -5.43 -6.43 -16.93
CA ALA A 75 -5.52 -7.51 -17.92
C ALA A 75 -6.69 -7.37 -18.92
N ALA A 76 -7.40 -6.24 -18.93
CA ALA A 76 -8.54 -6.03 -19.83
C ALA A 76 -8.65 -4.58 -20.31
N SER A 77 -7.57 -4.06 -20.90
CA SER A 77 -7.70 -2.97 -21.88
C SER A 77 -6.95 -3.40 -23.14
N SER A 78 -7.63 -4.27 -23.90
CA SER A 78 -7.28 -4.63 -25.28
C SER A 78 -8.02 -3.76 -26.27
#